data_AF-A0A840IH63-F1
#
_entry.id   AF-A0A840IH63-F1
#
_cell.length_a   1.000
_cell.length_b   1.000
_cell.length_c   1.000
_cell.angle_alpha   90.00
_cell.angle_beta   90.00
_cell.angle_gamma   90.00
#
_symmetry.space_group_name_H-M   'P 1'
#
loop_
_entity.id
_entity.type
_entity.pdbx_description
1 polymer ?
#
loop_
_entity_poly.entity_id
_entity_poly.type
_entity_poly.pdbx_seq_one_letter_code
_entity_poly.pdbx_strand_id
1 'polypeptide(L)'
;MPCETAHFRPADSGVLVAAALACPVCLSSAVRWSLLGGRYDRRASCACTACGHERDVFLTPEQALRLSLHRTCPLDLTFHSPDLLTAL
;
A
#
# COMPACT_ATOMS: atom_id res chain seq x y z
N MET A 1 -21.01 4.36 4.22
CA MET A 1 -19.78 3.82 3.60
C MET A 1 -18.92 3.28 4.74
N PRO A 2 -18.53 1.99 4.74
CA PRO A 2 -17.68 1.44 5.78
C PRO A 2 -16.32 2.16 5.79
N CYS A 3 -15.82 2.41 7.00
CA CYS A 3 -14.52 3.04 7.23
C CYS A 3 -13.45 1.94 7.16
N GLU A 4 -12.60 1.95 6.12
CA GLU A 4 -11.51 0.98 5.96
C GLU A 4 -10.25 1.49 6.68
N THR A 5 -9.58 0.61 7.44
CA THR A 5 -8.34 0.94 8.18
C THR A 5 -7.20 0.08 7.67
N ALA A 6 -5.99 0.62 7.64
CA ALA A 6 -4.84 -0.14 7.16
C ALA A 6 -4.40 -1.18 8.18
N HIS A 7 -4.18 -2.41 7.72
CA HIS A 7 -3.82 -3.55 8.57
C HIS A 7 -2.32 -3.88 8.50
N PHE A 8 -1.45 -2.90 8.81
CA PHE A 8 0.00 -3.14 8.96
C PHE A 8 0.55 -2.44 10.20
N ARG A 9 1.63 -2.95 10.79
CA ARG A 9 2.35 -2.34 11.90
C ARG A 9 3.45 -1.42 11.37
N PRO A 10 3.84 -0.36 12.09
CA PRO A 10 4.91 0.53 11.66
C PRO A 10 6.26 -0.16 11.40
N ALA A 11 6.51 -1.27 12.08
CA ALA A 11 7.74 -2.08 11.96
C ALA A 11 7.64 -3.21 10.92
N ASP A 12 6.49 -3.38 10.25
CA ASP A 12 6.32 -4.42 9.24
C ASP A 12 7.25 -4.17 8.04
N SER A 13 7.64 -5.27 7.39
CA SER A 13 8.44 -5.23 6.17
C SER A 13 7.68 -4.55 5.03
N GLY A 14 8.40 -4.01 4.03
CA GLY A 14 7.78 -3.31 2.89
C GLY A 14 6.71 -4.14 2.17
N VAL A 15 6.95 -5.45 2.03
CA VAL A 15 6.01 -6.39 1.42
C VAL A 15 4.68 -6.46 2.19
N LEU A 16 4.71 -6.49 3.52
CA LEU A 16 3.49 -6.51 4.34
C LEU A 16 2.74 -5.17 4.27
N VAL A 17 3.46 -4.04 4.23
CA VAL A 17 2.85 -2.73 4.02
C VAL A 17 2.22 -2.65 2.62
N ALA A 18 2.89 -3.16 1.58
CA ALA A 18 2.37 -3.22 0.22
C ALA A 18 1.10 -4.08 0.14
N ALA A 19 1.11 -5.26 0.77
CA ALA A 19 -0.05 -6.15 0.86
C ALA A 19 -1.23 -5.48 1.56
N ALA A 20 -0.99 -4.70 2.61
CA ALA A 20 -2.04 -3.95 3.31
C ALA A 20 -2.69 -2.85 2.45
N LEU A 21 -2.02 -2.38 1.38
CA LEU A 21 -2.58 -1.43 0.41
C LEU A 21 -3.08 -2.09 -0.88
N ALA A 22 -2.84 -3.39 -1.07
CA ALA A 22 -3.25 -4.15 -2.26
C ALA A 22 -4.76 -4.12 -2.48
N CYS A 23 -5.22 -4.32 -3.71
CA CYS A 23 -6.62 -4.21 -4.06
C CYS A 23 -7.46 -5.35 -3.44
N PRO A 24 -8.51 -5.06 -2.64
CA PRO A 24 -9.34 -6.11 -2.04
C PRO A 24 -10.26 -6.80 -3.05
N VAL A 25 -10.46 -6.20 -4.23
CA VAL A 25 -11.38 -6.71 -5.26
C VAL A 25 -10.69 -7.73 -6.18
N CYS A 26 -9.53 -7.38 -6.72
CA CYS A 26 -8.81 -8.23 -7.68
C CYS A 26 -7.52 -8.84 -7.12
N LEU A 27 -7.20 -8.57 -5.85
CA LEU A 27 -6.01 -9.05 -5.14
C LEU A 27 -4.67 -8.65 -5.78
N SER A 28 -4.69 -7.70 -6.70
CA SER A 28 -3.47 -7.15 -7.31
C SER A 28 -2.76 -6.20 -6.36
N SER A 29 -1.43 -6.32 -6.31
CA SER A 29 -0.54 -5.37 -5.65
C SER A 29 -0.25 -4.11 -6.48
N ALA A 30 -0.72 -4.07 -7.73
CA ALA A 30 -0.55 -2.92 -8.63
C ALA A 30 -1.49 -1.77 -8.22
N VAL A 31 -1.14 -1.09 -7.13
CA VAL A 31 -1.91 0.00 -6.53
C VAL A 31 -1.05 1.25 -6.47
N ARG A 32 -1.51 2.32 -7.10
CA ARG A 32 -0.98 3.67 -6.85
C ARG A 32 -1.63 4.20 -5.58
N TRP A 33 -0.82 4.78 -4.69
CA TRP A 33 -1.33 5.41 -3.50
C TRP A 33 -0.72 6.79 -3.28
N SER A 34 -1.45 7.65 -2.59
CA SER A 34 -0.98 8.95 -2.13
C SER A 34 -1.42 9.19 -0.69
N LEU A 35 -0.55 9.80 0.11
CA LEU A 35 -0.90 10.19 1.48
C LEU A 35 -1.71 11.48 1.42
N LEU A 36 -2.94 11.43 1.92
CA LEU A 36 -3.84 12.57 2.03
C LEU A 36 -4.06 12.94 3.50
N GLY A 37 -4.22 14.25 3.71
CA GLY A 37 -4.75 14.80 4.96
C GLY A 37 -3.72 15.29 5.97
N GLY A 38 -4.23 16.00 6.98
CA GLY A 38 -3.46 16.79 7.94
C GLY A 38 -3.29 16.10 9.31
N ARG A 39 -3.16 16.89 10.38
CA ARG A 39 -2.89 16.38 11.74
C ARG A 39 -3.96 15.40 12.28
N TYR A 40 -5.20 15.49 11.79
CA TYR A 40 -6.35 14.80 12.38
C TYR A 40 -7.04 13.77 11.48
N ASP A 41 -6.82 13.83 10.17
CA ASP A 41 -7.44 12.90 9.21
C ASP A 41 -6.35 12.40 8.28
N ARG A 42 -5.71 11.28 8.66
CA ARG A 42 -4.59 10.69 7.93
C ARG A 42 -5.09 9.49 7.17
N ARG A 43 -5.02 9.56 5.85
CA ARG A 43 -5.51 8.50 4.97
C ARG A 43 -4.61 8.30 3.77
N ALA A 44 -4.57 7.09 3.26
CA ALA A 44 -3.97 6.76 1.98
C ALA A 44 -5.09 6.61 0.95
N SER A 45 -5.08 7.44 -0.10
CA SER A 45 -5.96 7.23 -1.26
C SER A 45 -5.30 6.25 -2.19
N CYS A 46 -5.99 5.15 -2.49
CA CYS A 46 -5.47 4.00 -3.21
C CYS A 46 -6.29 3.78 -4.49
N ALA A 47 -5.61 3.69 -5.63
CA ALA A 47 -6.20 3.39 -6.92
C ALA A 47 -5.52 2.16 -7.53
N CYS A 48 -6.27 1.08 -7.73
CA CYS A 48 -5.78 -0.12 -8.38
C CYS A 48 -5.61 0.13 -9.87
N THR A 49 -4.40 -0.05 -10.40
CA THR A 49 -4.13 0.11 -11.84
C THR A 49 -4.50 -1.13 -12.66
N ALA A 50 -4.86 -2.24 -12.01
CA ALA A 50 -5.29 -3.47 -12.69
C ALA A 50 -6.81 -3.52 -12.94
N CYS A 51 -7.64 -3.14 -11.96
CA CYS A 51 -9.10 -3.20 -12.08
C CYS A 51 -9.81 -1.84 -11.92
N GLY A 52 -9.09 -0.76 -11.62
CA GLY A 52 -9.65 0.58 -11.46
C GLY A 52 -10.37 0.83 -10.13
N HIS A 53 -10.38 -0.13 -9.20
CA HIS A 53 -11.02 0.08 -7.90
C HIS A 53 -10.27 1.13 -7.07
N GLU A 54 -11.02 2.11 -6.54
CA GLU A 54 -10.52 3.20 -5.71
C GLU A 54 -11.04 3.08 -4.28
N ARG A 55 -10.19 3.37 -3.29
CA ARG A 55 -10.55 3.39 -1.88
C ARG A 55 -9.64 4.32 -1.06
N ASP A 56 -10.19 4.87 0.02
CA ASP A 56 -9.44 5.60 1.02
C ASP A 56 -9.28 4.72 2.27
N VAL A 57 -8.05 4.62 2.78
CA VAL A 57 -7.73 3.81 3.96
C VAL A 57 -7.21 4.71 5.08
N PHE A 58 -7.85 4.66 6.25
CA PHE A 58 -7.43 5.43 7.43
C PHE A 58 -6.16 4.84 8.05
N LEU A 59 -5.32 5.74 8.57
CA LEU A 59 -4.00 5.43 9.10
C LEU A 59 -3.85 5.95 10.52
N THR A 60 -3.17 5.17 11.36
CA THR A 60 -2.64 5.69 12.63
C THR A 60 -1.52 6.70 12.36
N PRO A 61 -1.11 7.51 13.37
CA PRO A 61 0.02 8.41 13.24
C PRO A 61 1.31 7.78 12.72
N GLU A 62 1.63 6.60 13.24
CA GLU A 62 2.86 5.88 12.96
C GLU A 62 2.83 5.27 11.56
N GLN A 63 1.67 4.74 11.13
CA GLN A 63 1.46 4.26 9.77
C GLN A 63 1.59 5.40 8.74
N ALA A 64 0.99 6.56 9.02
CA ALA A 64 1.10 7.74 8.16
C ALA A 64 2.54 8.26 8.08
N LEU A 65 3.25 8.32 9.22
CA LEU A 65 4.67 8.67 9.24
C LEU A 65 5.48 7.68 8.39
N ARG A 66 5.28 6.37 8.59
CA ARG A 66 5.97 5.32 7.85
C ARG A 66 5.80 5.46 6.34
N LEU A 67 4.57 5.71 5.86
CA LEU A 67 4.28 5.95 4.44
C LEU A 67 4.85 7.28 3.94
N SER A 68 4.89 8.32 4.77
CA SER A 68 5.46 9.62 4.40
C SER A 68 6.96 9.57 4.10
N LEU A 69 7.67 8.55 4.62
CA LEU A 69 9.08 8.30 4.31
C LEU A 69 9.29 7.69 2.93
N HIS A 70 8.23 7.15 2.32
CA HIS A 70 8.23 6.48 1.02
C HIS A 70 7.56 7.32 -0.08
N ARG A 71 7.60 8.65 0.03
CA ARG A 71 6.84 9.63 -0.78
C ARG A 71 6.98 9.51 -2.30
N THR A 72 7.92 8.72 -2.79
CA THR A 72 8.08 8.38 -4.21
C THR A 72 8.57 6.93 -4.29
N CYS A 73 7.96 6.11 -5.14
CA CYS A 73 8.30 4.71 -5.46
C CYS A 73 7.62 3.59 -4.63
N PRO A 74 7.43 2.38 -5.22
CA PRO A 74 6.55 1.35 -4.67
C PRO A 74 7.13 0.79 -3.37
N LEU A 75 6.24 0.42 -2.46
CA LEU A 75 6.58 -0.18 -1.16
C LEU A 75 7.29 -1.54 -1.30
N ASP A 76 7.25 -2.10 -2.51
CA ASP A 76 7.95 -3.30 -2.91
C ASP A 76 8.63 -3.08 -4.27
N LEU A 77 9.96 -3.05 -4.27
CA LEU A 77 10.80 -3.18 -5.48
C LEU A 77 11.30 -4.63 -5.64
N THR A 78 10.95 -5.53 -4.72
CA THR A 78 11.56 -6.86 -4.57
C THR A 78 10.78 -8.02 -5.21
N PHE A 79 9.63 -7.76 -5.85
CA PHE A 79 9.03 -8.75 -6.76
C PHE A 79 9.61 -8.75 -8.19
N HIS A 80 10.84 -8.27 -8.35
CA HIS A 80 11.71 -8.76 -9.43
C HIS A 80 12.61 -9.88 -8.88
N SER A 81 12.14 -11.11 -8.98
CA SER A 81 13.05 -12.22 -9.30
C SER A 81 12.63 -12.79 -10.65
N PRO A 82 13.27 -12.36 -11.74
CA PRO A 82 13.28 -13.12 -13.00
C PRO A 82 14.02 -14.47 -12.84
N ASP A 83 14.76 -14.67 -11.74
CA ASP A 83 15.73 -15.77 -11.61
C ASP A 83 15.13 -17.09 -11.13
N LEU A 84 13.81 -17.16 -10.87
CA LEU A 84 13.11 -18.43 -10.61
C LEU A 84 12.56 -19.10 -11.89
N LEU A 85 12.90 -18.58 -13.07
CA LEU A 85 12.64 -19.20 -14.38
C LEU A 85 13.87 -19.90 -14.98
N THR A 86 14.98 -19.99 -14.26
CA THR A 86 16.19 -20.73 -14.69
C THR A 86 16.56 -21.87 -13.75
N ALA A 87 15.55 -22.58 -13.23
CA ALA A 87 15.74 -23.96 -12.78
C ALA A 87 15.35 -24.90 -13.92
N LEU A 88 16.19 -24.94 -14.95
CA LEU A 88 16.38 -26.11 -15.83
C LEU A 88 17.61 -26.87 -15.32
#